data_AF-A0A416Z6S1-F1
#
_entry.id   AF-A0A416Z6S1-F1
#
_cell.length_a   1.000
_cell.length_b   1.000
_cell.length_c   1.000
_cell.angle_alpha   90.00
_cell.angle_beta   90.00
_cell.angle_gamma   90.00
#
_symmetry.space_group_name_H-M   'P 1'
#
loop_
_entity.id
_entity.type
_entity.pdbx_description
1 polymer ?
#
loop_
_entity_poly.entity_id
_entity_poly.type
_entity_poly.pdbx_seq_one_letter_code
_entity_poly.pdbx_strand_id
1 'polypeptide(L)'
;MENQFIRHEPCFERILFVLTLDRKKMKERILIGEEQQIRFRLNGSQNAEVLCDMTRPLGTFLINFERDTDRDWNLYGLSPLRQALHSNRWEQPELEQAASEFLWEKYLSNDPLKMYVAFRIWNSYLLAREPRDRNAACDRFMDKMSSLTGVFHNETMSFDRETGKPKHFQAGSLYFKGAPSEDTRLDLWFPDNRRTEECVSAYASLYPLITYYLNRLNDWGLCFR
;
A
#
# COMPACT_ATOMS: atom_id res chain seq x y z
N MET A 1 -5.93 14.38 -18.59
CA MET A 1 -5.51 13.05 -19.06
C MET A 1 -6.45 12.04 -18.41
N GLU A 2 -7.32 11.43 -19.22
CA GLU A 2 -8.15 10.30 -18.80
C GLU A 2 -7.24 9.08 -18.60
N ASN A 3 -6.57 9.01 -17.45
CA ASN A 3 -5.67 7.92 -17.11
C ASN A 3 -6.46 6.69 -16.67
N GLN A 4 -7.25 6.07 -17.55
CA GLN A 4 -7.60 4.66 -17.32
C GLN A 4 -6.29 3.88 -17.15
N PHE A 5 -6.29 2.82 -16.34
CA PHE A 5 -5.15 1.90 -16.26
C PHE A 5 -4.99 1.19 -17.61
N ILE A 6 -4.33 1.87 -18.54
CA ILE A 6 -4.07 1.43 -19.91
C ILE A 6 -2.62 1.01 -20.02
N ARG A 7 -2.28 0.27 -21.08
CA ARG A 7 -0.90 -0.12 -21.33
C ARG A 7 -0.04 1.12 -21.59
N HIS A 8 0.99 1.28 -20.78
CA HIS A 8 2.04 2.26 -20.95
C HIS A 8 3.38 1.66 -20.47
N GLU A 9 4.46 2.41 -20.62
CA GLU A 9 5.75 2.02 -20.07
C GLU A 9 5.68 1.96 -18.54
N PRO A 10 6.12 0.86 -17.89
CA PRO A 10 6.07 0.75 -16.44
C PRO A 10 6.94 1.82 -15.77
N CYS A 11 6.52 2.25 -14.58
CA CYS A 11 7.38 3.00 -13.68
C CYS A 11 8.40 2.03 -13.07
N PHE A 12 9.67 2.19 -13.46
CA PHE A 12 10.79 1.40 -12.92
C PHE A 12 11.23 1.88 -11.54
N GLU A 13 10.87 3.11 -11.17
CA GLU A 13 11.20 3.66 -9.87
C GLU A 13 10.32 3.07 -8.76
N ARG A 14 10.90 3.03 -7.55
CA ARG A 14 10.20 2.50 -6.38
C ARG A 14 9.26 3.58 -5.83
N ILE A 15 7.98 3.48 -6.18
CA ILE A 15 6.93 4.30 -5.55
C ILE A 15 6.65 3.78 -4.14
N LEU A 16 6.80 4.66 -3.15
CA LEU A 16 6.68 4.37 -1.73
C LEU A 16 5.38 4.92 -1.16
N PHE A 17 4.88 4.25 -0.13
CA PHE A 17 3.85 4.77 0.76
C PHE A 17 4.52 5.19 2.06
N VAL A 18 4.56 6.51 2.31
CA VAL A 18 5.22 7.10 3.47
C VAL A 18 4.16 7.64 4.43
N LEU A 19 4.25 7.23 5.69
CA LEU A 19 3.37 7.63 6.78
C LEU A 19 4.16 8.46 7.79
N THR A 20 3.60 9.59 8.20
CA THR A 20 4.12 10.44 9.28
C THR A 20 3.02 10.66 10.30
N LEU A 21 3.35 10.52 11.59
CA LEU A 21 2.39 10.69 12.68
C LEU A 21 2.83 11.85 13.57
N ASP A 22 1.94 12.82 13.77
CA ASP A 22 2.17 13.97 14.64
C ASP A 22 1.21 13.91 15.83
N ARG A 23 1.76 13.49 16.98
CA ARG A 23 1.03 13.47 18.26
C ARG A 23 0.60 14.86 18.70
N LYS A 24 1.45 15.89 18.54
CA LYS A 24 1.16 17.23 19.07
C LYS A 24 -0.01 17.86 18.35
N LYS A 25 -0.07 17.69 17.02
CA LYS A 25 -1.17 18.20 16.18
C LYS A 25 -2.33 17.22 16.05
N MET A 26 -2.19 15.99 16.55
CA MET A 26 -3.15 14.89 16.35
C MET A 26 -3.49 14.69 14.87
N LYS A 27 -2.45 14.67 14.03
CA LYS A 27 -2.55 14.47 12.59
C LYS A 27 -1.70 13.30 12.13
N GLU A 28 -2.13 12.68 11.05
CA GLU A 28 -1.31 11.81 10.23
C GLU A 28 -1.15 12.43 8.85
N ARG A 29 0.00 12.22 8.22
CA ARG A 29 0.27 12.63 6.85
C ARG A 29 0.73 11.43 6.06
N ILE A 30 0.16 11.27 4.87
CA ILE A 30 0.48 10.20 3.93
C ILE A 30 1.01 10.83 2.65
N LEU A 31 2.17 10.36 2.22
CA LEU A 31 2.85 10.77 0.99
C LEU A 31 3.08 9.54 0.12
N ILE A 32 2.74 9.64 -1.17
CA ILE A 32 2.96 8.57 -2.14
C ILE A 32 3.73 9.12 -3.33
N GLY A 33 4.81 8.46 -3.70
CA GLY A 33 5.69 8.90 -4.79
C GLY A 33 7.06 8.27 -4.72
N GLU A 34 7.97 8.73 -5.57
CA GLU A 34 9.38 8.36 -5.54
C GLU A 34 10.04 8.89 -4.27
N GLU A 35 11.04 8.16 -3.76
CA GLU A 35 11.76 8.53 -2.55
C GLU A 35 12.31 9.97 -2.60
N GLN A 36 12.96 10.34 -3.71
CA GLN A 36 13.56 11.66 -3.83
C GLN A 36 12.51 12.78 -3.83
N GLN A 37 11.40 12.61 -4.56
CA GLN A 37 10.30 13.57 -4.59
C GLN A 37 9.63 13.71 -3.23
N ILE A 38 9.41 12.59 -2.52
CA ILE A 38 8.87 12.61 -1.17
C ILE A 38 9.79 13.39 -0.23
N ARG A 39 11.12 13.16 -0.29
CA ARG A 39 12.09 13.91 0.52
C ARG A 39 12.03 15.41 0.21
N PHE A 40 11.98 15.80 -1.06
CA PHE A 40 11.81 17.20 -1.43
C PHE A 40 10.51 17.80 -0.90
N ARG A 41 9.39 17.08 -1.00
CA ARG A 41 8.10 17.51 -0.46
C ARG A 41 8.12 17.66 1.06
N LEU A 42 8.74 16.71 1.76
CA LEU A 42 8.92 16.77 3.22
C LEU A 42 9.78 17.99 3.63
N ASN A 43 10.79 18.34 2.82
CA ASN A 43 11.65 19.51 3.02
C ASN A 43 10.98 20.85 2.63
N GLY A 44 9.72 20.83 2.19
CA GLY A 44 8.93 22.03 1.91
C GLY A 44 8.94 22.48 0.46
N SER A 45 9.52 21.69 -0.46
CA SER A 45 9.42 21.97 -1.90
C SER A 45 7.99 21.72 -2.39
N GLN A 46 7.33 22.78 -2.86
CA GLN A 46 5.98 22.69 -3.44
C GLN A 46 6.00 22.09 -4.86
N ASN A 47 7.16 22.15 -5.55
CA ASN A 47 7.31 21.66 -6.92
C ASN A 47 7.60 20.15 -7.01
N ALA A 48 7.72 19.45 -5.88
CA ALA A 48 7.95 18.01 -5.90
C ALA A 48 6.71 17.28 -6.45
N GLU A 49 6.91 16.39 -7.41
CA GLU A 49 5.82 15.63 -8.02
C GLU A 49 5.56 14.37 -7.19
N VAL A 50 4.47 14.39 -6.41
CA VAL A 50 4.03 13.24 -5.61
C VAL A 50 2.63 12.84 -6.05
N LEU A 51 2.35 11.53 -6.11
CA LEU A 51 1.05 10.98 -6.47
C LEU A 51 -0.02 11.33 -5.44
N CYS A 52 0.35 11.41 -4.17
CA CYS A 52 -0.55 11.79 -3.08
C CYS A 52 0.21 12.53 -1.98
N ASP A 53 -0.40 13.58 -1.43
CA ASP A 53 0.04 14.27 -0.23
C ASP A 53 -1.20 14.65 0.58
N MET A 54 -1.51 13.86 1.61
CA MET A 54 -2.75 14.00 2.35
C MET A 54 -2.48 14.06 3.85
N THR A 55 -2.91 15.15 4.48
CA THR A 55 -2.90 15.30 5.94
C THR A 55 -4.31 15.16 6.49
N ARG A 56 -4.52 14.27 7.46
CA ARG A 56 -5.83 13.98 8.06
C ARG A 56 -5.72 13.76 9.57
N PRO A 57 -6.83 13.68 10.31
CA PRO A 57 -6.80 13.39 11.74
C PRO A 57 -6.05 12.08 12.05
N LEU A 58 -5.33 12.06 13.17
CA LEU A 58 -4.67 10.84 13.64
C LEU A 58 -5.71 9.76 13.89
N GLY A 59 -5.47 8.58 13.33
CA GLY A 59 -6.26 7.37 13.47
C GLY A 59 -7.10 7.06 12.25
N THR A 60 -7.30 8.03 11.34
CA THR A 60 -8.10 7.84 10.14
C THR A 60 -7.58 6.71 9.25
N PHE A 61 -6.26 6.54 9.12
CA PHE A 61 -5.65 5.45 8.36
C PHE A 61 -6.08 4.07 8.86
N LEU A 62 -6.16 3.89 10.19
CA LEU A 62 -6.57 2.62 10.79
C LEU A 62 -8.08 2.41 10.74
N ILE A 63 -8.86 3.49 10.93
CA ILE A 63 -10.34 3.43 10.87
C ILE A 63 -10.82 3.10 9.46
N ASN A 64 -10.26 3.78 8.45
CA ASN A 64 -10.67 3.64 7.05
C ASN A 64 -9.87 2.54 6.34
N PHE A 65 -9.13 1.72 7.08
CA PHE A 65 -8.33 0.68 6.46
C PHE A 65 -9.23 -0.31 5.71
N GLU A 66 -8.87 -0.59 4.45
CA GLU A 66 -9.67 -1.46 3.58
C GLU A 66 -9.79 -2.86 4.17
N ARG A 67 -11.02 -3.37 4.21
CA ARG A 67 -11.32 -4.77 4.55
C ARG A 67 -11.86 -5.42 3.29
N ASP A 68 -11.18 -6.45 2.83
CA ASP A 68 -11.53 -7.17 1.61
C ASP A 68 -12.13 -8.53 1.97
N THR A 69 -13.34 -8.51 2.54
CA THR A 69 -14.05 -9.73 2.98
C THR A 69 -14.37 -10.65 1.80
N ASP A 70 -14.72 -10.06 0.66
CA ASP A 70 -15.15 -10.76 -0.54
C ASP A 70 -13.98 -11.10 -1.48
N ARG A 71 -12.77 -10.67 -1.13
CA ARG A 71 -11.54 -10.87 -1.90
C ARG A 71 -11.58 -10.19 -3.27
N ASP A 72 -12.25 -9.05 -3.38
CA ASP A 72 -12.41 -8.26 -4.58
C ASP A 72 -11.06 -7.91 -5.22
N TRP A 73 -10.05 -7.58 -4.41
CA TRP A 73 -8.71 -7.28 -4.93
C TRP A 73 -8.09 -8.49 -5.63
N ASN A 74 -8.35 -9.70 -5.13
CA ASN A 74 -7.88 -10.91 -5.77
C ASN A 74 -8.73 -11.27 -6.99
N LEU A 75 -10.06 -11.25 -6.84
CA LEU A 75 -11.02 -11.69 -7.85
C LEU A 75 -11.03 -10.79 -9.09
N TYR A 76 -11.07 -9.47 -8.89
CA TYR A 76 -11.20 -8.49 -9.96
C TYR A 76 -9.89 -7.79 -10.30
N GLY A 77 -8.96 -7.68 -9.35
CA GLY A 77 -7.65 -7.07 -9.59
C GLY A 77 -6.60 -8.07 -10.09
N LEU A 78 -6.24 -9.06 -9.26
CA LEU A 78 -5.07 -9.91 -9.50
C LEU A 78 -5.35 -11.09 -10.46
N SER A 79 -6.49 -11.78 -10.29
CA SER A 79 -6.82 -12.97 -11.07
C SER A 79 -6.92 -12.70 -12.58
N PRO A 80 -7.59 -11.62 -13.05
CA PRO A 80 -7.65 -11.34 -14.49
C PRO A 80 -6.28 -10.98 -15.05
N LEU A 81 -5.45 -10.24 -14.31
CA LEU A 81 -4.09 -9.90 -14.73
C LEU A 81 -3.18 -11.14 -14.79
N ARG A 82 -3.31 -12.05 -13.82
CA ARG A 82 -2.62 -13.34 -13.85
C ARG A 82 -3.00 -14.13 -15.10
N GLN A 83 -4.29 -14.23 -15.40
CA GLN A 83 -4.77 -14.89 -16.62
C GLN A 83 -4.23 -14.20 -17.87
N ALA A 84 -4.22 -12.86 -17.90
CA ALA A 84 -3.70 -12.07 -19.01
C ALA A 84 -2.20 -12.31 -19.29
N LEU A 85 -1.40 -12.69 -18.29
CA LEU A 85 0.00 -13.08 -18.49
C LEU A 85 0.15 -14.46 -19.17
N HIS A 86 -0.84 -15.35 -19.00
CA HIS A 86 -0.85 -16.69 -19.58
C HIS A 86 -1.67 -16.80 -20.88
N SER A 87 -2.57 -15.85 -21.13
CA SER A 87 -3.47 -15.85 -22.29
C SER A 87 -2.81 -15.37 -23.59
N ASN A 88 -3.46 -15.72 -24.70
CA ASN A 88 -3.07 -15.27 -26.03
C ASN A 88 -3.46 -13.79 -26.26
N ARG A 89 -2.89 -13.18 -27.32
CA ARG A 89 -3.09 -11.76 -27.67
C ARG A 89 -4.56 -11.33 -27.81
N TRP A 90 -5.46 -12.26 -28.11
CA TRP A 90 -6.88 -11.98 -28.37
C TRP A 90 -7.74 -11.89 -27.10
N GLU A 91 -7.44 -12.70 -26.08
CA GLU A 91 -8.17 -12.70 -24.79
C GLU A 91 -7.59 -11.68 -23.80
N GLN A 92 -6.31 -11.34 -23.98
CA GLN A 92 -5.60 -10.43 -23.09
C GLN A 92 -6.26 -9.05 -22.91
N PRO A 93 -6.80 -8.37 -23.94
CA PRO A 93 -7.37 -7.03 -23.78
C PRO A 93 -8.61 -7.02 -22.88
N GLU A 94 -9.46 -8.04 -22.97
CA GLU A 94 -10.69 -8.13 -22.17
C GLU A 94 -10.37 -8.34 -20.69
N LEU A 95 -9.41 -9.24 -20.38
CA LEU A 95 -8.94 -9.50 -19.02
C LEU A 95 -8.27 -8.26 -18.39
N GLU A 96 -7.46 -7.55 -19.18
CA GLU A 96 -6.83 -6.31 -18.72
C GLU A 96 -7.85 -5.19 -18.50
N GLN A 97 -8.86 -5.09 -19.36
CA GLN A 97 -9.93 -4.11 -19.20
C GLN A 97 -10.73 -4.38 -17.92
N ALA A 98 -11.10 -5.62 -17.65
CA ALA A 98 -11.83 -6.00 -16.43
C ALA A 98 -11.05 -5.61 -15.17
N ALA A 99 -9.74 -5.90 -15.12
CA ALA A 99 -8.91 -5.49 -14.00
C ALA A 99 -8.67 -3.98 -13.96
N SER A 100 -8.50 -3.33 -15.11
CA SER A 100 -8.32 -1.89 -15.23
C SER A 100 -9.50 -1.12 -14.66
N GLU A 101 -10.73 -1.51 -14.99
CA GLU A 101 -11.96 -0.87 -14.51
C GLU A 101 -12.05 -0.94 -12.97
N PHE A 102 -11.83 -2.12 -12.39
CA PHE A 102 -11.82 -2.31 -10.95
C PHE A 102 -10.73 -1.47 -10.25
N LEU A 103 -9.49 -1.56 -10.73
CA LEU A 103 -8.37 -0.83 -10.14
C LEU A 103 -8.57 0.68 -10.27
N TRP A 104 -9.14 1.14 -11.39
CA TRP A 104 -9.40 2.55 -11.64
C TRP A 104 -10.46 3.11 -10.70
N GLU A 105 -11.52 2.36 -10.45
CA GLU A 105 -12.52 2.72 -9.44
C GLU A 105 -11.88 2.89 -8.05
N LYS A 106 -11.03 1.92 -7.64
CA LYS A 106 -10.28 2.01 -6.37
C LYS A 106 -9.30 3.19 -6.35
N TYR A 107 -8.69 3.53 -7.48
CA TYR A 107 -7.80 4.68 -7.59
C TYR A 107 -8.56 6.02 -7.49
N LEU A 108 -9.76 6.11 -8.02
CA LEU A 108 -10.58 7.32 -7.95
C LEU A 108 -11.29 7.51 -6.60
N SER A 109 -11.21 6.55 -5.67
CA SER A 109 -11.89 6.63 -4.38
C SER A 109 -11.33 7.71 -3.43
N ASN A 110 -10.27 8.41 -3.82
CA ASN A 110 -9.54 9.41 -3.02
C ASN A 110 -9.03 8.87 -1.66
N ASP A 111 -8.90 7.55 -1.53
CA ASP A 111 -8.23 6.91 -0.40
C ASP A 111 -6.80 6.60 -0.82
N PRO A 112 -5.77 7.11 -0.13
CA PRO A 112 -4.38 6.93 -0.57
C PRO A 112 -3.96 5.45 -0.60
N LEU A 113 -4.56 4.60 0.24
CA LEU A 113 -4.20 3.20 0.36
C LEU A 113 -4.72 2.46 -0.86
N LYS A 114 -5.99 2.71 -1.22
CA LYS A 114 -6.60 2.16 -2.43
C LYS A 114 -5.89 2.65 -3.68
N MET A 115 -5.61 3.96 -3.76
CA MET A 115 -4.80 4.56 -4.83
C MET A 115 -3.44 3.88 -4.97
N TYR A 116 -2.69 3.76 -3.87
CA TYR A 116 -1.36 3.17 -3.87
C TYR A 116 -1.38 1.70 -4.28
N VAL A 117 -2.28 0.90 -3.72
CA VAL A 117 -2.37 -0.52 -4.04
C VAL A 117 -2.81 -0.73 -5.49
N ALA A 118 -3.80 0.02 -5.96
CA ALA A 118 -4.24 -0.04 -7.36
C ALA A 118 -3.09 0.26 -8.33
N PHE A 119 -2.36 1.37 -8.08
CA PHE A 119 -1.17 1.73 -8.85
C PHE A 119 -0.11 0.64 -8.80
N ARG A 120 0.20 0.11 -7.61
CA ARG A 120 1.22 -0.93 -7.40
C ARG A 120 0.89 -2.23 -8.14
N ILE A 121 -0.37 -2.65 -8.13
CA ILE A 121 -0.83 -3.83 -8.85
C ILE A 121 -0.63 -3.64 -10.35
N TRP A 122 -1.16 -2.55 -10.91
CA TRP A 122 -1.04 -2.28 -12.34
C TRP A 122 0.42 -2.16 -12.79
N ASN A 123 1.22 -1.38 -12.06
CA ASN A 123 2.63 -1.20 -12.40
C ASN A 123 3.42 -2.51 -12.32
N SER A 124 3.15 -3.34 -11.30
CA SER A 124 3.80 -4.65 -11.18
C SER A 124 3.40 -5.61 -12.29
N TYR A 125 2.16 -5.53 -12.77
CA TYR A 125 1.69 -6.27 -13.94
C TYR A 125 2.44 -5.85 -15.21
N LEU A 126 2.57 -4.54 -15.46
CA LEU A 126 3.34 -4.03 -16.60
C LEU A 126 4.79 -4.52 -16.56
N LEU A 127 5.45 -4.47 -15.40
CA LEU A 127 6.80 -5.00 -15.20
C LEU A 127 6.90 -6.51 -15.44
N ALA A 128 5.85 -7.28 -15.14
CA ALA A 128 5.81 -8.73 -15.36
C ALA A 128 5.67 -9.12 -16.84
N ARG A 129 5.34 -8.17 -17.72
CA ARG A 129 5.23 -8.40 -19.17
C ARG A 129 6.56 -8.26 -19.91
N GLU A 130 7.52 -7.53 -19.35
CA GLU A 130 8.83 -7.28 -19.96
C GLU A 130 9.71 -8.54 -20.08
N PRO A 131 9.77 -9.45 -19.08
CA PRO A 131 10.62 -10.62 -19.16
C PRO A 131 10.18 -11.61 -20.24
N ARG A 132 11.15 -12.25 -20.88
CA ARG A 132 10.90 -13.35 -21.84
C ARG A 132 10.27 -14.57 -21.17
N ASP A 133 10.68 -14.88 -19.95
CA ASP A 133 10.08 -15.94 -19.14
C ASP A 133 8.84 -15.43 -18.40
N ARG A 134 7.69 -15.61 -19.05
CA ARG A 134 6.39 -15.15 -18.56
C ARG A 134 5.92 -15.92 -17.34
N ASN A 135 6.23 -17.21 -17.23
CA ASN A 135 5.76 -18.04 -16.12
C ASN A 135 6.44 -17.58 -14.82
N ALA A 136 7.78 -17.49 -14.85
CA ALA A 136 8.51 -17.01 -13.68
C ALA A 136 8.20 -15.54 -13.35
N ALA A 137 7.90 -14.70 -14.35
CA ALA A 137 7.47 -13.32 -14.12
C ALA A 137 6.07 -13.25 -13.48
N CYS A 138 5.15 -14.11 -13.91
CA CYS A 138 3.82 -14.22 -13.33
C CYS A 138 3.85 -14.70 -11.88
N ASP A 139 4.66 -15.72 -11.57
CA ASP A 139 4.80 -16.21 -10.19
C ASP A 139 5.35 -15.11 -9.28
N ARG A 140 6.41 -14.40 -9.71
CA ARG A 140 6.95 -13.24 -8.98
C ARG A 140 5.93 -12.11 -8.80
N PHE A 141 5.08 -11.86 -9.79
CA PHE A 141 4.00 -10.88 -9.69
C PHE A 141 2.98 -11.29 -8.63
N MET A 142 2.52 -12.54 -8.69
CA MET A 142 1.54 -13.07 -7.74
C MET A 142 2.08 -13.10 -6.32
N ASP A 143 3.32 -13.53 -6.11
CA ASP A 143 3.96 -13.54 -4.79
C ASP A 143 4.01 -12.14 -4.17
N LYS A 144 4.50 -11.15 -4.94
CA LYS A 144 4.61 -9.77 -4.47
C LYS A 144 3.25 -9.14 -4.18
N MET A 145 2.27 -9.32 -5.08
CA MET A 145 0.97 -8.66 -4.91
C MET A 145 0.10 -9.36 -3.88
N SER A 146 0.23 -10.67 -3.70
CA SER A 146 -0.47 -11.39 -2.62
C SER A 146 0.03 -10.97 -1.25
N SER A 147 1.33 -10.69 -1.08
CA SER A 147 1.86 -10.13 0.16
C SER A 147 1.34 -8.71 0.44
N LEU A 148 1.22 -7.89 -0.61
CA LEU A 148 0.71 -6.52 -0.50
C LEU A 148 -0.77 -6.47 -0.13
N THR A 149 -1.62 -7.29 -0.78
CA THR A 149 -3.09 -7.29 -0.58
C THR A 149 -3.54 -8.24 0.54
N GLY A 150 -2.69 -9.17 0.98
CA GLY A 150 -3.00 -10.13 2.04
C GLY A 150 -3.42 -9.47 3.35
N VAL A 151 -2.95 -8.24 3.60
CA VAL A 151 -3.32 -7.44 4.76
C VAL A 151 -4.81 -7.13 4.87
N PHE A 152 -5.53 -7.03 3.74
CA PHE A 152 -6.96 -6.69 3.70
C PHE A 152 -7.85 -7.86 4.12
N HIS A 153 -7.30 -9.08 4.07
CA HIS A 153 -8.02 -10.32 4.33
C HIS A 153 -7.97 -10.73 5.80
N ASN A 154 -6.96 -10.24 6.54
CA ASN A 154 -6.76 -10.59 7.93
C ASN A 154 -7.46 -9.60 8.84
N GLU A 155 -8.23 -10.10 9.82
CA GLU A 155 -8.83 -9.34 10.93
C GLU A 155 -7.78 -8.82 11.94
N THR A 156 -6.54 -8.61 11.49
CA THR A 156 -5.39 -8.16 12.28
C THR A 156 -5.60 -6.80 12.95
N MET A 157 -6.60 -6.02 12.54
CA MET A 157 -7.02 -4.77 13.19
C MET A 157 -8.37 -4.95 13.89
N SER A 158 -8.35 -5.72 14.98
CA SER A 158 -9.47 -5.76 15.93
C SER A 158 -9.17 -4.85 17.11
N PHE A 159 -10.15 -4.03 17.47
CA PHE A 159 -10.10 -3.19 18.66
C PHE A 159 -10.94 -3.84 19.75
N ASP A 160 -10.49 -3.71 21.00
CA ASP A 160 -11.27 -4.08 22.15
C ASP A 160 -12.47 -3.14 22.26
N ARG A 161 -13.68 -3.72 22.25
CA ARG A 161 -14.93 -2.94 22.20
C ARG A 161 -15.18 -2.11 23.45
N GLU A 162 -14.65 -2.50 24.60
CA GLU A 162 -14.89 -1.80 25.86
C GLU A 162 -13.86 -0.69 26.12
N THR A 163 -12.61 -0.97 25.79
CA THR A 163 -11.49 -0.07 26.07
C THR A 163 -11.09 0.80 24.89
N GLY A 164 -11.51 0.43 23.67
CA GLY A 164 -11.10 1.11 22.45
C GLY A 164 -9.62 0.91 22.09
N LYS A 165 -8.92 0.09 22.88
CA LYS A 165 -7.52 -0.21 22.64
C LYS A 165 -7.42 -1.21 21.50
N PRO A 166 -6.41 -1.10 20.62
CA PRO A 166 -6.14 -2.17 19.68
C PRO A 166 -5.91 -3.46 20.46
N LYS A 167 -6.62 -4.54 20.11
CA LYS A 167 -6.26 -5.87 20.61
C LYS A 167 -4.82 -6.09 20.18
N HIS A 168 -3.97 -6.44 21.14
CA HIS A 168 -2.52 -6.42 20.95
C HIS A 168 -2.15 -7.05 19.60
N PHE A 169 -1.60 -6.26 18.68
CA PHE A 169 -1.10 -6.77 17.42
C PHE A 169 -0.04 -7.80 17.76
N GLN A 170 -0.37 -9.09 17.64
CA GLN A 170 0.59 -10.14 17.89
C GLN A 170 1.60 -10.10 16.74
N ALA A 171 2.66 -9.31 16.90
CA ALA A 171 3.84 -9.37 16.05
C ALA A 171 4.48 -10.78 16.07
N GLY A 172 4.15 -11.59 17.08
CA GLY A 172 4.47 -13.02 17.16
C GLY A 172 3.40 -13.96 16.57
N SER A 173 2.37 -13.45 15.89
CA SER A 173 1.39 -14.30 15.20
C SER A 173 2.10 -15.17 14.17
N LEU A 174 1.56 -16.37 13.94
CA LEU A 174 2.13 -17.36 13.02
C LEU A 174 2.40 -16.79 11.61
N TYR A 175 1.71 -15.72 11.22
CA TYR A 175 1.96 -14.98 9.97
C TYR A 175 3.41 -14.50 9.84
N PHE A 176 4.03 -13.98 10.91
CA PHE A 176 5.40 -13.46 10.83
C PHE A 176 6.49 -14.53 10.99
N LYS A 177 6.15 -15.70 11.55
CA LYS A 177 7.12 -16.78 11.77
C LYS A 177 7.61 -17.47 10.49
N GLY A 178 6.97 -17.20 9.34
CA GLY A 178 7.40 -17.67 8.02
C GLY A 178 7.34 -16.62 6.93
N ALA A 179 7.05 -15.36 7.26
CA ALA A 179 7.02 -14.28 6.27
C ALA A 179 8.45 -13.97 5.78
N PRO A 180 8.65 -13.70 4.48
CA PRO A 180 9.90 -13.18 3.96
C PRO A 180 10.35 -11.94 4.74
N SER A 181 11.67 -11.77 4.93
CA SER A 181 12.20 -10.62 5.68
C SER A 181 11.75 -9.27 5.09
N GLU A 182 11.56 -9.21 3.77
CA GLU A 182 11.10 -8.00 3.07
C GLU A 182 9.69 -7.58 3.50
N ASP A 183 8.80 -8.54 3.78
CA ASP A 183 7.40 -8.28 4.17
C ASP A 183 7.28 -7.74 5.60
N THR A 184 8.34 -7.91 6.39
CA THR A 184 8.43 -7.39 7.76
C THR A 184 9.26 -6.11 7.86
N ARG A 185 9.84 -5.66 6.75
CA ARG A 185 10.76 -4.52 6.72
C ARG A 185 10.01 -3.19 6.76
N LEU A 186 10.42 -2.34 7.70
CA LEU A 186 10.01 -0.95 7.82
C LEU A 186 11.25 -0.07 7.63
N ASP A 187 11.19 0.87 6.69
CA ASP A 187 12.26 1.85 6.50
C ASP A 187 11.88 3.14 7.26
N LEU A 188 12.71 3.53 8.24
CA LEU A 188 12.53 4.72 9.10
C LEU A 188 13.41 5.87 8.63
N TRP A 189 12.80 7.03 8.39
CA TRP A 189 13.44 8.20 7.81
C TRP A 189 13.27 9.42 8.71
N PHE A 190 14.31 10.26 8.73
CA PHE A 190 14.27 11.60 9.31
C PHE A 190 14.55 12.60 8.18
N PRO A 191 13.51 13.26 7.63
CA PRO A 191 13.67 14.11 6.45
C PRO A 191 14.49 15.38 6.72
N ASP A 192 14.51 15.87 7.96
CA ASP A 192 15.26 17.06 8.38
C ASP A 192 15.76 16.88 9.81
N ASN A 193 17.00 17.29 10.09
CA ASN A 193 17.58 17.34 11.45
C ASN A 193 16.81 18.28 12.40
N ARG A 194 15.99 19.20 11.85
CA ARG A 194 15.18 20.13 12.65
C ARG A 194 13.79 19.61 12.97
N ARG A 195 13.26 18.66 12.19
CA ARG A 195 11.95 18.04 12.47
C ARG A 195 12.16 16.81 13.34
N THR A 196 11.48 16.79 14.47
CA THR A 196 11.43 15.60 15.35
C THR A 196 10.41 14.57 14.87
N GLU A 197 9.75 14.80 13.75
CA GLU A 197 8.72 13.94 13.17
C GLU A 197 9.40 12.87 12.32
N GLU A 198 9.32 11.62 12.78
CA GLU A 198 9.76 10.44 12.05
C GLU A 198 8.78 10.10 10.92
N CYS A 199 9.34 9.72 9.77
CA CYS A 199 8.60 9.20 8.63
C CYS A 199 8.91 7.71 8.49
N VAL A 200 7.90 6.90 8.22
CA VAL A 200 8.10 5.46 7.98
C VAL A 200 7.54 5.08 6.62
N SER A 201 8.17 4.08 6.00
CA SER A 201 7.70 3.53 4.74
C SER A 201 7.78 2.01 4.74
N ALA A 202 6.87 1.36 4.03
CA ALA A 202 6.94 -0.05 3.71
C ALA A 202 6.54 -0.27 2.25
N TYR A 203 7.07 -1.33 1.64
CA TYR A 203 6.91 -1.56 0.21
C TYR A 203 6.41 -2.95 -0.16
N ALA A 204 7.02 -4.00 0.40
CA ALA A 204 6.62 -5.37 0.08
C ALA A 204 5.24 -5.69 0.68
N SER A 205 5.01 -5.30 1.93
CA SER A 205 3.73 -5.42 2.62
C SER A 205 3.37 -4.14 3.38
N LEU A 206 2.09 -4.00 3.72
CA LEU A 206 1.56 -2.91 4.55
C LEU A 206 1.56 -3.25 6.04
N TYR A 207 1.79 -4.52 6.41
CA TYR A 207 1.85 -4.95 7.81
C TYR A 207 2.78 -4.09 8.68
N PRO A 208 4.03 -3.80 8.28
CA PRO A 208 4.95 -3.04 9.12
C PRO A 208 4.44 -1.63 9.43
N LEU A 209 3.72 -0.99 8.50
CA LEU A 209 3.13 0.33 8.70
C LEU A 209 2.00 0.28 9.75
N ILE A 210 1.14 -0.72 9.68
CA ILE A 210 0.05 -0.92 10.64
C ILE A 210 0.63 -1.20 12.03
N THR A 211 1.60 -2.12 12.12
CA THR A 211 2.28 -2.45 13.37
C THR A 211 2.92 -1.22 13.99
N TYR A 212 3.65 -0.44 13.20
CA TYR A 212 4.25 0.81 13.63
C TYR A 212 3.20 1.78 14.17
N TYR A 213 2.10 1.97 13.44
CA TYR A 213 1.02 2.86 13.85
C TYR A 213 0.45 2.44 15.21
N LEU A 214 0.06 1.17 15.34
CA LEU A 214 -0.54 0.64 16.57
C LEU A 214 0.40 0.77 17.77
N ASN A 215 1.70 0.50 17.58
CA ASN A 215 2.70 0.68 18.62
C ASN A 215 2.81 2.15 19.05
N ARG A 216 2.82 3.11 18.10
CA ARG A 216 2.86 4.54 18.42
C ARG A 216 1.65 5.01 19.19
N LEU A 217 0.45 4.55 18.83
CA LEU A 217 -0.76 4.86 19.61
C LEU A 217 -0.67 4.32 21.03
N ASN A 218 -0.18 3.09 21.19
CA ASN A 218 0.00 2.47 22.50
C ASN A 218 1.04 3.23 23.34
N ASP A 219 2.19 3.58 22.77
CA ASP A 219 3.23 4.40 23.42
C ASP A 219 2.69 5.77 23.87
N TRP A 220 1.77 6.34 23.11
CA TRP A 220 1.13 7.62 23.43
C TRP A 220 -0.07 7.49 24.36
N GLY A 221 -0.48 6.27 24.71
CA GLY A 221 -1.65 6.00 25.54
C GLY A 221 -2.99 6.38 24.87
N LEU A 222 -3.03 6.43 23.53
CA LEU A 222 -4.23 6.76 22.76
C LEU A 222 -5.08 5.52 22.50
N CYS A 223 -6.40 5.71 22.46
CA CYS A 223 -7.39 4.67 22.17
C CYS A 223 -8.44 5.19 21.19
N PHE A 224 -8.98 4.28 20.38
CA PHE A 224 -10.10 4.56 19.48
C PHE A 224 -11.40 4.34 20.23
N ARG A 225 -12.17 5.40 20.50
CA ARG A 225 -13.51 5.29 21.09
C ARG A 225 -14.57 5.58 20.04
#